data_AF-A0A843H978-F1
#
_entry.id   AF-A0A843H978-F1
#
_cell.length_a   1.000
_cell.length_b   1.000
_cell.length_c   1.000
_cell.angle_alpha   90.00
_cell.angle_beta   90.00
_cell.angle_gamma   90.00
#
_symmetry.space_group_name_H-M   'P 1'
#
loop_
_entity.id
_entity.type
_entity.pdbx_description
1 polymer ?
#
loop_
_entity_poly.entity_id
_entity_poly.type
_entity_poly.pdbx_seq_one_letter_code
_entity_poly.pdbx_strand_id
1 'polypeptide(L)'
;MNDVGQLSMEYIFIFMLLLIIFSLISIPLLTESVKNTEDVANVVKAENALNQLSSEVKYVYYSDEGTRIVKSIYVPLDMKVEYKTSSGRHYLSTKVNLNDNSTKTVMVEVPCKVTFKNNPNYYYSNVYNRWYYNTEFKWIENNKTSNVDINFK
;
A
#
# COMPACT_ATOMS: atom_id res chain seq x y z
N MET A 1 33.72 46.64 32.18
CA MET A 1 32.83 45.47 32.02
C MET A 1 33.26 44.49 33.10
N ASN A 2 32.37 44.06 34.01
CA ASN A 2 32.76 43.12 35.08
C ASN A 2 32.95 41.72 34.49
N ASP A 3 34.02 41.03 34.89
CA ASP A 3 34.38 39.69 34.39
C ASP A 3 33.24 38.68 34.54
N VAL A 4 32.45 38.80 35.60
CA VAL A 4 31.26 37.97 35.86
C VAL A 4 30.17 38.16 34.81
N GLY A 5 29.98 39.39 34.31
CA GLY A 5 29.00 39.70 33.26
C GLY A 5 29.44 39.19 31.89
N GLN A 6 30.74 39.25 31.61
CA GLN A 6 31.31 38.68 30.38
C GLN A 6 31.20 37.15 30.37
N LEU A 7 31.54 36.50 31.50
CA LEU A 7 31.44 35.05 31.67
C LEU A 7 29.99 34.55 31.50
N SER A 8 29.03 35.28 32.08
CA SER A 8 27.60 34.93 31.97
C SER A 8 27.09 35.02 30.51
N MET A 9 27.54 36.03 29.74
CA MET A 9 27.18 36.13 28.32
C MET A 9 27.78 34.98 27.51
N GLU A 10 29.03 34.59 27.76
CA GLU A 10 29.68 33.48 27.07
C GLU A 10 28.90 32.17 27.26
N TYR A 11 28.45 31.88 28.49
CA TYR A 11 27.63 30.70 28.75
C TYR A 11 26.28 30.73 28.04
N ILE A 12 25.62 31.89 27.96
CA ILE A 12 24.36 32.04 27.20
C ILE A 12 24.60 31.79 25.71
N PHE A 13 25.70 32.30 25.16
CA PHE A 13 26.05 32.06 23.75
C PHE A 13 26.36 30.59 23.47
N ILE A 14 27.12 29.93 24.35
CA ILE A 14 27.41 28.50 24.24
C ILE A 14 26.11 27.69 24.29
N PHE A 15 25.22 28.00 25.23
CA PHE A 15 23.93 27.32 25.35
C PHE A 15 23.05 27.53 24.10
N MET A 16 22.99 28.75 23.57
CA MET A 16 22.26 29.06 22.35
C MET A 16 22.83 28.31 21.13
N LEU A 17 24.15 28.24 21.00
CA LEU A 17 24.81 27.47 19.94
C LEU A 17 24.49 25.98 20.04
N LEU A 18 24.46 25.43 21.25
CA LEU A 18 24.06 24.02 21.46
C LEU A 18 22.61 23.78 21.03
N LEU A 19 21.68 24.68 21.33
CA LEU A 19 20.29 24.56 20.88
C LEU A 19 20.17 24.63 19.35
N ILE A 20 20.94 25.49 18.70
CA ILE A 20 20.97 25.58 17.23
C ILE A 20 21.48 24.26 16.65
N ILE A 21 22.62 23.77 17.11
CA ILE A 21 23.21 22.49 16.65
C ILE A 21 22.22 21.34 16.88
N PHE A 22 21.58 21.29 18.05
CA PHE A 22 20.59 20.27 18.36
C PHE A 22 19.41 20.34 17.38
N SER A 23 18.85 21.52 17.13
CA SER A 23 17.73 21.69 16.19
C SER A 23 18.08 21.25 14.76
N LEU A 24 19.29 21.54 14.31
CA LEU A 24 19.79 21.18 12.98
C LEU A 24 19.86 19.67 12.77
N ILE A 25 20.12 18.90 13.84
CA ILE A 25 20.22 17.44 13.78
C ILE A 25 18.85 16.80 14.04
N SER A 26 18.09 17.29 15.03
CA SER A 26 16.83 16.68 15.43
C SER A 26 15.73 16.83 14.37
N ILE A 27 15.62 17.98 13.70
CA ILE A 27 14.54 18.21 12.73
C ILE A 27 14.63 17.25 11.53
N PRO A 28 15.80 17.09 10.86
CA PRO A 28 15.93 16.12 9.78
C PRO A 28 15.66 14.67 10.23
N LEU A 29 16.17 14.27 11.39
CA LEU A 29 15.97 12.92 11.92
C LEU A 29 14.49 12.60 12.20
N LEU A 30 13.76 13.55 12.79
CA LEU A 30 12.33 13.42 13.01
C LEU A 30 11.57 13.34 11.69
N THR A 31 11.96 14.17 10.71
CA THR A 31 11.34 14.17 9.38
C THR A 31 11.52 12.83 8.67
N GLU A 32 12.73 12.25 8.71
CA GLU A 32 13.01 10.93 8.15
C GLU A 32 12.24 9.83 8.86
N SER A 33 12.16 9.89 10.19
CA SER A 33 11.41 8.92 11.00
C SER A 33 9.91 8.92 10.66
N VAL A 34 9.33 10.10 10.44
CA VAL A 34 7.93 10.24 10.02
C VAL A 34 7.71 9.63 8.63
N LYS A 35 8.58 9.96 7.67
CA LYS A 35 8.51 9.41 6.30
C LYS A 35 8.59 7.88 6.28
N ASN A 36 9.53 7.31 7.02
CA ASN A 36 9.68 5.85 7.12
C ASN A 36 8.45 5.20 7.75
N THR A 37 7.86 5.83 8.76
CA THR A 37 6.64 5.33 9.40
C THR A 37 5.44 5.38 8.44
N GLU A 38 5.32 6.45 7.66
CA GLU A 38 4.27 6.59 6.64
C GLU A 38 4.43 5.56 5.53
N ASP A 39 5.66 5.31 5.07
CA ASP A 39 5.98 4.28 4.08
C ASP A 39 5.55 2.89 4.52
N VAL A 40 5.88 2.51 5.77
CA VAL A 40 5.43 1.24 6.36
C VAL A 40 3.91 1.20 6.45
N ALA A 41 3.26 2.28 6.89
CA ALA A 41 1.81 2.34 6.99
C ALA A 41 1.14 2.17 5.62
N ASN A 42 1.68 2.80 4.56
CA ASN A 42 1.14 2.69 3.20
C ASN A 42 1.31 1.28 2.63
N VAL A 43 2.44 0.63 2.90
CA VAL A 43 2.66 -0.78 2.52
C VAL A 43 1.65 -1.70 3.20
N VAL A 44 1.46 -1.56 4.52
CA VAL A 44 0.50 -2.36 5.28
C VAL A 44 -0.94 -2.10 4.82
N LYS A 45 -1.30 -0.84 4.55
CA LYS A 45 -2.61 -0.49 3.98
C LYS A 45 -2.84 -1.17 2.63
N ALA A 46 -1.86 -1.14 1.73
CA ALA A 46 -1.94 -1.81 0.44
C ALA A 46 -2.08 -3.33 0.60
N GLU A 47 -1.30 -3.93 1.49
CA GLU A 47 -1.36 -5.37 1.80
C GLU A 47 -2.73 -5.78 2.35
N ASN A 48 -3.30 -4.99 3.26
CA ASN A 48 -4.63 -5.22 3.80
C ASN A 48 -5.71 -5.14 2.71
N ALA A 49 -5.63 -4.16 1.80
CA ALA A 49 -6.56 -4.06 0.68
C ALA A 49 -6.44 -5.28 -0.27
N LEU A 50 -5.22 -5.73 -0.58
CA LEU A 50 -4.99 -6.94 -1.38
C LEU A 50 -5.47 -8.21 -0.66
N ASN A 51 -5.31 -8.30 0.66
CA ASN A 51 -5.82 -9.40 1.49
C ASN A 51 -7.35 -9.45 1.48
N GLN A 52 -8.04 -8.30 1.55
CA GLN A 52 -9.49 -8.25 1.39
C GLN A 52 -9.90 -8.76 0.01
N LEU A 53 -9.27 -8.28 -1.07
CA LEU A 53 -9.53 -8.78 -2.42
C LEU A 53 -9.27 -10.29 -2.54
N SER A 54 -8.16 -10.78 -1.99
CA SER A 54 -7.81 -12.21 -2.01
C SER A 54 -8.82 -13.06 -1.26
N SER A 55 -9.31 -12.59 -0.11
CA SER A 55 -10.34 -13.28 0.67
C SER A 55 -11.64 -13.45 -0.12
N GLU A 56 -12.09 -12.39 -0.80
CA GLU A 56 -13.30 -12.46 -1.64
C GLU A 56 -13.09 -13.31 -2.89
N VAL A 57 -11.89 -13.26 -3.51
CA VAL A 57 -11.52 -14.18 -4.59
C VAL A 57 -11.55 -15.63 -4.12
N LYS A 58 -11.00 -15.93 -2.94
CA LYS A 58 -11.06 -17.27 -2.33
C LYS A 58 -12.50 -17.69 -2.09
N TYR A 59 -13.33 -16.80 -1.57
CA TYR A 59 -14.75 -17.10 -1.35
C TYR A 59 -15.45 -17.49 -2.65
N VAL A 60 -15.33 -16.66 -3.70
CA VAL A 60 -15.92 -16.97 -5.02
C VAL A 60 -15.33 -18.26 -5.58
N TYR A 61 -14.03 -18.47 -5.38
CA TYR A 61 -13.35 -19.64 -5.90
C TYR A 61 -13.81 -20.96 -5.24
N TYR A 62 -14.14 -20.93 -3.95
CA TYR A 62 -14.60 -22.13 -3.24
C TYR A 62 -16.12 -22.29 -3.22
N SER A 63 -16.88 -21.32 -3.73
CA SER A 63 -18.35 -21.35 -3.64
C SER A 63 -18.99 -22.27 -4.69
N ASP A 64 -18.81 -21.99 -5.98
CA ASP A 64 -19.20 -22.83 -7.14
C ASP A 64 -19.05 -22.01 -8.43
N GLU A 65 -19.02 -22.67 -9.58
CA GLU A 65 -19.01 -21.98 -10.88
C GLU A 65 -20.25 -21.07 -11.04
N GLY A 66 -20.08 -19.92 -11.69
CA GLY A 66 -21.15 -18.94 -11.85
C GLY A 66 -21.40 -18.03 -10.66
N THR A 67 -20.76 -18.31 -9.51
CA THR A 67 -20.86 -17.47 -8.32
C THR A 67 -20.50 -16.02 -8.64
N ARG A 68 -21.36 -15.10 -8.20
CA ARG A 68 -21.14 -13.66 -8.27
C ARG A 68 -21.47 -13.04 -6.93
N ILE A 69 -20.53 -12.25 -6.43
CA ILE A 69 -20.73 -11.43 -5.23
C ILE A 69 -20.38 -9.98 -5.54
N VAL A 70 -21.00 -9.07 -4.80
CA VAL A 70 -20.63 -7.66 -4.81
C VAL A 70 -20.30 -7.27 -3.38
N LYS A 71 -19.12 -6.69 -3.19
CA LYS A 71 -18.63 -6.26 -1.88
C LYS A 71 -18.05 -4.86 -1.97
N SER A 72 -18.26 -4.10 -0.90
CA SER A 72 -17.64 -2.79 -0.74
C SER A 72 -16.20 -2.98 -0.28
N ILE A 73 -15.24 -2.65 -1.13
CA ILE A 73 -13.81 -2.77 -0.83
C ILE A 73 -13.23 -1.38 -0.61
N TYR A 74 -12.56 -1.19 0.52
CA TYR A 74 -11.84 0.06 0.81
C TYR A 74 -10.48 0.06 0.10
N VAL A 75 -10.19 1.16 -0.58
CA VAL A 75 -8.92 1.37 -1.28
C VAL A 75 -8.20 2.56 -0.65
N PRO A 76 -7.22 2.30 0.23
CA PRO A 76 -6.62 3.32 1.08
C PRO A 76 -5.65 4.27 0.36
N LEU A 77 -5.22 3.92 -0.84
CA LEU A 77 -4.25 4.65 -1.65
C LEU A 77 -4.43 4.32 -3.13
N ASP A 78 -4.00 5.23 -4.00
CA ASP A 78 -3.97 4.98 -5.44
C ASP A 78 -3.08 3.77 -5.74
N MET A 79 -3.67 2.72 -6.31
CA MET A 79 -2.98 1.47 -6.54
C MET A 79 -3.28 0.90 -7.93
N LYS A 80 -2.26 0.29 -8.52
CA LYS A 80 -2.41 -0.57 -9.69
C LYS A 80 -2.45 -2.01 -9.20
N VAL A 81 -3.65 -2.57 -9.09
CA VAL A 81 -3.84 -3.98 -8.75
C VAL A 81 -3.56 -4.80 -10.00
N GLU A 82 -2.61 -5.72 -9.93
CA GLU A 82 -2.23 -6.57 -11.05
C GLU A 82 -2.06 -8.03 -10.62
N TYR A 83 -2.54 -8.94 -11.46
CA TYR A 83 -2.33 -10.37 -11.30
C TYR A 83 -0.93 -10.76 -11.77
N LYS A 84 -0.25 -11.58 -10.98
CA LYS A 84 1.07 -12.15 -11.29
C LYS A 84 1.11 -13.63 -10.96
N THR A 85 2.00 -14.34 -11.67
CA THR A 85 2.37 -15.70 -11.36
C THR A 85 3.84 -15.77 -10.97
N SER A 86 4.15 -16.56 -9.95
CA SER A 86 5.52 -16.82 -9.53
C SER A 86 5.62 -18.25 -9.03
N SER A 87 6.52 -19.05 -9.61
CA SER A 87 6.75 -20.46 -9.25
C SER A 87 5.47 -21.31 -9.22
N GLY A 88 4.58 -21.13 -10.19
CA GLY A 88 3.32 -21.89 -10.28
C GLY A 88 2.21 -21.43 -9.32
N ARG A 89 2.46 -20.42 -8.48
CA ARG A 89 1.46 -19.82 -7.58
C ARG A 89 0.91 -18.51 -8.16
N HIS A 90 -0.29 -18.15 -7.72
CA HIS A 90 -1.03 -16.99 -8.21
C HIS A 90 -1.04 -15.88 -7.16
N TYR A 91 -0.83 -14.64 -7.59
CA TYR A 91 -0.75 -13.49 -6.69
C TYR A 91 -1.53 -12.30 -7.25
N LEU A 92 -2.16 -11.55 -6.37
CA LEU A 92 -2.49 -10.15 -6.59
C LEU A 92 -1.32 -9.31 -6.10
N SER A 93 -0.93 -8.32 -6.88
CA SER A 93 0.18 -7.44 -6.54
C SER A 93 -0.14 -5.98 -6.80
N THR A 94 0.53 -5.12 -6.06
CA THR A 94 0.55 -3.68 -6.31
C THR A 94 1.95 -3.13 -6.00
N LYS A 95 2.25 -1.97 -6.55
CA LYS A 95 3.48 -1.23 -6.24
C LYS A 95 3.12 -0.02 -5.39
N VAL A 96 3.82 0.15 -4.28
CA VAL A 96 3.73 1.33 -3.41
C VAL A 96 4.99 2.15 -3.60
N ASN A 97 4.83 3.43 -3.93
CA ASN A 97 5.93 4.37 -4.00
C ASN A 97 6.29 4.82 -2.58
N LEU A 98 7.57 4.76 -2.24
CA LEU A 98 8.10 5.17 -0.94
C LEU A 98 8.61 6.61 -1.01
N ASN A 99 8.79 7.25 0.15
CA ASN A 99 9.22 8.63 0.26
C ASN A 99 10.65 8.88 -0.26
N ASP A 100 11.46 7.84 -0.42
CA ASP A 100 12.80 7.87 -1.00
C ASP A 100 12.80 7.72 -2.55
N ASN A 101 11.62 7.74 -3.18
CA ASN A 101 11.38 7.46 -4.60
C ASN A 101 11.64 6.00 -5.03
N SER A 102 11.93 5.11 -4.09
CA SER A 102 11.94 3.68 -4.38
C SER A 102 10.52 3.13 -4.48
N THR A 103 10.39 1.91 -5.00
CA THR A 103 9.09 1.23 -5.09
C THR A 103 9.13 -0.12 -4.41
N LYS A 104 8.14 -0.38 -3.55
CA LYS A 104 7.97 -1.68 -2.91
C LYS A 104 6.81 -2.42 -3.55
N THR A 105 7.08 -3.63 -4.02
CA THR A 105 6.03 -4.50 -4.55
C THR A 105 5.43 -5.31 -3.41
N VAL A 106 4.11 -5.20 -3.23
CA VAL A 106 3.33 -5.99 -2.27
C VAL A 106 2.62 -7.08 -3.06
N MET A 107 2.65 -8.31 -2.56
CA MET A 107 2.00 -9.46 -3.20
C MET A 107 1.22 -10.27 -2.18
N VAL A 108 -0.01 -10.64 -2.54
CA VAL A 108 -0.88 -11.51 -1.75
C VAL A 108 -1.30 -12.69 -2.61
N GLU A 109 -1.19 -13.89 -2.08
CA GLU A 109 -1.55 -15.11 -2.80
C GLU A 109 -3.06 -15.24 -3.00
N VAL A 110 -3.46 -15.75 -4.17
CA VAL A 110 -4.82 -16.14 -4.52
C VAL A 110 -4.82 -17.59 -5.03
N PRO A 111 -5.93 -18.34 -4.89
CA PRO A 111 -5.98 -19.75 -5.26
C PRO A 111 -6.04 -19.99 -6.77
N CYS A 112 -6.39 -18.96 -7.55
CA CYS A 112 -6.68 -19.08 -8.96
C CYS A 112 -6.18 -17.87 -9.74
N LYS A 113 -6.30 -17.94 -11.06
CA LYS A 113 -6.01 -16.82 -11.93
C LYS A 113 -7.10 -15.75 -11.80
N VAL A 114 -6.67 -14.50 -11.79
CA VAL A 114 -7.55 -13.34 -11.62
C VAL A 114 -7.51 -12.47 -12.87
N THR A 115 -8.68 -12.03 -13.31
CA THR A 115 -8.85 -11.12 -14.44
C THR A 115 -9.58 -9.86 -13.99
N PHE A 116 -9.57 -8.84 -14.83
CA PHE A 116 -10.22 -7.57 -14.52
C PHE A 116 -11.14 -7.14 -15.67
N LYS A 117 -12.15 -6.34 -15.32
CA LYS A 117 -13.09 -5.71 -16.29
C LYS A 117 -13.77 -6.72 -17.22
N ASN A 118 -14.11 -7.90 -16.73
CA ASN A 118 -14.72 -8.99 -17.49
C ASN A 118 -13.92 -9.42 -18.73
N ASN A 119 -12.59 -9.19 -18.74
CA ASN A 119 -11.74 -9.54 -19.86
C ASN A 119 -10.69 -10.57 -19.45
N PRO A 120 -10.75 -11.81 -20.00
CA PRO A 120 -9.86 -12.90 -19.61
C PRO A 120 -8.38 -12.66 -19.94
N ASN A 121 -8.08 -11.68 -20.79
CA ASN A 121 -6.72 -11.29 -21.17
C ASN A 121 -6.25 -10.01 -20.45
N TYR A 122 -7.06 -9.46 -19.57
CA TYR A 122 -6.77 -8.22 -18.85
C TYR A 122 -6.47 -8.53 -17.37
N TYR A 123 -5.22 -8.26 -16.97
CA TYR A 123 -4.65 -8.70 -15.69
C TYR A 123 -4.28 -7.55 -14.75
N TYR A 124 -4.75 -6.34 -15.01
CA TYR A 124 -4.53 -5.23 -14.09
C TYR A 124 -5.69 -4.24 -14.12
N SER A 125 -5.85 -3.46 -13.06
CA SER A 125 -6.72 -2.29 -13.05
C SER A 125 -6.11 -1.19 -12.19
N ASN A 126 -6.28 0.06 -12.61
CA ASN A 126 -5.95 1.21 -11.77
C ASN A 126 -7.16 1.51 -10.89
N VAL A 127 -6.91 1.64 -9.60
CA VAL A 127 -7.94 1.91 -8.60
C VAL A 127 -7.44 3.11 -7.78
N TYR A 128 -8.29 4.12 -7.67
CA TYR A 128 -7.93 5.37 -7.01
C TYR A 128 -8.31 5.33 -5.54
N ASN A 129 -7.65 6.13 -4.72
CA ASN A 129 -7.98 6.29 -3.31
C ASN A 129 -9.43 6.75 -3.16
N ARG A 130 -10.27 5.86 -2.62
CA ARG A 130 -11.68 6.12 -2.35
C ARG A 130 -12.14 5.27 -1.16
N TRP A 131 -13.12 5.81 -0.45
CA TRP A 131 -13.69 5.17 0.73
C TRP A 131 -14.22 3.77 0.45
N TYR A 132 -14.98 3.57 -0.63
CA TYR A 132 -15.40 2.24 -1.05
C TYR A 132 -15.60 2.16 -2.56
N TYR A 133 -15.17 1.04 -3.14
CA TYR A 133 -15.60 0.59 -4.46
C TYR A 133 -16.66 -0.48 -4.32
N ASN A 134 -17.68 -0.44 -5.17
CA ASN A 134 -18.57 -1.59 -5.32
C ASN A 134 -17.89 -2.59 -6.24
N THR A 135 -17.15 -3.51 -5.64
CA THR A 135 -16.34 -4.48 -6.36
C THR A 135 -17.15 -5.75 -6.57
N GLU A 136 -17.36 -6.08 -7.83
CA GLU A 136 -17.98 -7.33 -8.24
C GLU A 136 -16.89 -8.40 -8.44
N PHE A 137 -17.07 -9.54 -7.81
CA PHE A 137 -16.24 -10.73 -7.99
C PHE A 137 -17.09 -11.80 -8.66
N LYS A 138 -16.63 -12.34 -9.78
CA LYS A 138 -17.41 -13.28 -10.59
C LYS A 138 -16.55 -14.44 -11.07
N TRP A 139 -17.04 -15.67 -10.88
CA TRP A 139 -16.45 -16.84 -11.52
C TRP A 139 -16.76 -16.85 -13.02
N ILE A 140 -15.75 -17.06 -13.87
CA ILE A 140 -15.93 -17.14 -15.33
C ILE A 140 -16.10 -18.60 -15.76
N GLU A 141 -17.32 -18.97 -16.17
CA GLU A 141 -17.72 -20.36 -16.54
C GLU A 141 -17.16 -20.86 -17.88
N ASN A 142 -16.67 -19.98 -18.76
CA ASN A 142 -16.34 -20.34 -20.15
C ASN A 142 -14.84 -20.34 -20.51
N ASN A 143 -13.95 -20.29 -19.52
CA ASN A 143 -12.51 -20.34 -19.77
C ASN A 143 -11.96 -21.68 -19.27
N LYS A 144 -11.09 -22.34 -20.05
CA LYS A 144 -10.48 -23.66 -19.71
C LYS A 144 -9.59 -23.64 -18.45
N THR A 145 -9.60 -22.53 -17.71
CA THR A 145 -8.86 -22.28 -16.48
C THR A 145 -9.84 -21.62 -15.51
N SER A 146 -10.00 -22.17 -14.31
CA SER A 146 -10.82 -21.59 -13.24
C SER A 146 -10.32 -20.18 -12.92
N ASN A 147 -11.09 -19.17 -13.33
CA ASN A 147 -10.70 -17.75 -13.26
C ASN A 147 -11.78 -16.94 -12.55
N VAL A 148 -11.36 -16.01 -11.70
CA VAL A 148 -12.25 -15.04 -11.04
C VAL A 148 -11.98 -13.66 -11.65
N ASP A 149 -13.04 -13.00 -12.09
CA ASP A 149 -12.99 -11.61 -12.54
C ASP A 149 -13.27 -10.66 -11.38
N ILE A 150 -12.47 -9.60 -11.29
CA ILE A 150 -12.67 -8.47 -10.37
C ILE A 150 -13.04 -7.24 -11.18
N ASN A 151 -14.19 -6.65 -10.87
CA ASN A 151 -14.68 -5.45 -11.52
C ASN A 151 -15.01 -4.36 -10.50
N PHE A 152 -14.21 -3.30 -10.49
CA PHE A 152 -14.40 -2.13 -9.63
C PHE A 152 -15.42 -1.19 -10.28
N LYS A 153 -16.56 -0.95 -9.62
CA LYS A 153 -17.62 -0.01 -10.04
C LYS A 153 -17.63 1.25 -9.17
#